data_AF-A0A9E6EV13-F1
#
_entry.id   AF-A0A9E6EV13-F1
#
_cell.length_a   1.000
_cell.length_b   1.000
_cell.length_c   1.000
_cell.angle_alpha   90.00
_cell.angle_beta   90.00
_cell.angle_gamma   90.00
#
_symmetry.space_group_name_H-M   'P 1'
#
loop_
_entity.id
_entity.type
_entity.pdbx_description
1 polymer ?
#
loop_
_entity_poly.entity_id
_entity_poly.type
_entity_poly.pdbx_seq_one_letter_code
_entity_poly.pdbx_strand_id
1 'polypeptide(L)'
;MIINKLLTKTRKLYLSHRSLITKSIISALMTFNFITLQTFNCSAQGVAINTTGAAADNSAILDVSGTNQGMLIPRMATTNRPASPATGLIIYNTDCNELQYYNGTAWTSVINTSSLIAPTATAGSGATATQITANWTASTGATHYHLDVSTSNSFVYFVTGFNNLDVSNVTSCNITGLTCGTSLYYRVRAENTCSTSGNSNTITYATSSCFTCGISTVNDIDNNTYNTVSIGTQCWLKENIRTTKYPDNTSITKGDVANGDTDWGIDHAWYSCPPNAANNAEDCVAANSLGMMYQWSAAMHGSTTPGAQGICPTGWHVPTDAEWCTMENTVEAGTDASCNTTGWRGSNTGSKIAADLTDQNWNTYSYGIRTGTGFNNTLGLNLGSSGLRGMDGSYGGRGNMAAVWTSAESGANAWRRGLGYSITTIYRGTDGKMAGFPVRCIKDN
;
A
#
# COMPACT_ATOMS: atom_id res chain seq x y z
N MET A 1 -118.76 -64.73 47.18
CA MET A 1 -117.55 -64.65 48.04
C MET A 1 -116.35 -65.46 47.52
N ILE A 2 -116.52 -66.48 46.67
CA ILE A 2 -115.42 -67.34 46.17
C ILE A 2 -114.62 -66.71 45.00
N ILE A 3 -115.29 -65.94 44.13
CA ILE A 3 -114.66 -65.34 42.92
C ILE A 3 -113.60 -64.28 43.27
N ASN A 4 -113.82 -63.46 44.30
CA ASN A 4 -112.85 -62.44 44.72
C ASN A 4 -111.56 -63.03 45.30
N LYS A 5 -111.61 -64.20 45.94
CA LYS A 5 -110.40 -64.90 46.43
C LYS A 5 -109.57 -65.53 45.30
N LEU A 6 -110.21 -65.97 44.22
CA LEU A 6 -109.53 -66.50 43.04
C LEU A 6 -108.79 -65.40 42.26
N LEU A 7 -109.42 -64.23 42.08
CA LEU A 7 -108.82 -63.07 41.39
C LEU A 7 -107.62 -62.48 42.13
N THR A 8 -107.58 -62.53 43.48
CA THR A 8 -106.41 -62.07 44.24
C THR A 8 -105.24 -63.04 44.16
N LYS A 9 -105.51 -64.35 44.04
CA LYS A 9 -104.47 -65.40 43.97
C LYS A 9 -103.79 -65.42 42.60
N THR A 10 -104.55 -65.23 41.51
CA THR A 10 -103.99 -65.09 40.14
C THR A 10 -103.20 -63.80 39.96
N ARG A 11 -103.61 -62.68 40.56
CA ARG A 11 -102.85 -61.41 40.49
C ARG A 11 -101.51 -61.48 41.23
N LYS A 12 -101.42 -62.20 42.36
CA LYS A 12 -100.16 -62.42 43.09
C LYS A 12 -99.20 -63.35 42.33
N LEU A 13 -99.69 -64.40 41.65
CA LEU A 13 -98.83 -65.26 40.82
C LEU A 13 -98.24 -64.49 39.63
N TYR A 14 -99.05 -63.68 38.95
CA TYR A 14 -98.63 -62.90 37.77
C TYR A 14 -97.55 -61.86 38.12
N LEU A 15 -97.65 -61.21 39.29
CA LEU A 15 -96.66 -60.25 39.76
C LEU A 15 -95.35 -60.91 40.23
N SER A 16 -95.39 -62.14 40.77
CA SER A 16 -94.17 -62.85 41.19
C SER A 16 -93.33 -63.34 40.00
N HIS A 17 -93.98 -63.82 38.91
CA HIS A 17 -93.26 -64.26 37.71
C HIS A 17 -92.66 -63.09 36.91
N ARG A 18 -93.29 -61.90 36.93
CA ARG A 18 -92.75 -60.69 36.26
C ARG A 18 -91.44 -60.20 36.90
N SER A 19 -91.30 -60.36 38.21
CA SER A 19 -90.12 -59.99 39.01
C SER A 19 -88.93 -60.95 38.81
N LEU A 20 -89.20 -62.25 38.68
CA LEU A 20 -88.16 -63.25 38.42
C LEU A 20 -87.60 -63.15 36.98
N ILE A 21 -88.43 -62.85 35.98
CA ILE A 21 -87.99 -62.72 34.58
C ILE A 21 -87.18 -61.44 34.35
N THR A 22 -87.51 -60.33 35.03
CA THR A 22 -86.73 -59.07 34.92
C THR A 22 -85.38 -59.13 35.64
N LYS A 23 -85.27 -59.86 36.75
CA LYS A 23 -83.98 -60.05 37.44
C LYS A 23 -83.00 -60.97 36.69
N SER A 24 -83.48 -62.02 36.01
CA SER A 24 -82.62 -62.89 35.20
C SER A 24 -82.08 -62.20 33.94
N ILE A 25 -82.87 -61.33 33.30
CA ILE A 25 -82.44 -60.61 32.09
C ILE A 25 -81.43 -59.51 32.42
N ILE A 26 -81.59 -58.80 33.55
CA ILE A 26 -80.65 -57.75 33.99
C ILE A 26 -79.33 -58.37 34.50
N SER A 27 -79.36 -59.54 35.14
CA SER A 27 -78.16 -60.29 35.52
C SER A 27 -77.38 -60.79 34.29
N ALA A 28 -78.08 -61.31 33.26
CA ALA A 28 -77.46 -61.76 32.02
C ALA A 28 -76.90 -60.61 31.16
N LEU A 29 -77.54 -59.43 31.17
CA LEU A 29 -77.05 -58.21 30.48
C LEU A 29 -75.89 -57.53 31.22
N MET A 30 -75.76 -57.67 32.55
CA MET A 30 -74.58 -57.18 33.29
C MET A 30 -73.36 -58.08 33.15
N THR A 31 -73.52 -59.38 32.89
CA THR A 31 -72.38 -60.29 32.65
C THR A 31 -71.82 -60.27 31.22
N PHE A 32 -72.45 -59.57 30.28
CA PHE A 32 -71.94 -59.39 28.90
C PHE A 32 -71.12 -58.09 28.72
N ASN A 33 -70.94 -57.31 29.79
CA ASN A 33 -70.10 -56.10 29.83
C ASN A 33 -68.80 -56.31 30.64
N PHE A 34 -68.25 -57.53 30.65
CA PHE A 34 -66.81 -57.69 30.87
C PHE A 34 -66.12 -57.40 29.54
N ILE A 35 -65.89 -56.11 29.29
CA ILE A 35 -64.93 -55.64 28.29
C ILE A 35 -63.62 -56.35 28.60
N THR A 36 -63.23 -57.28 27.73
CA THR A 36 -61.83 -57.67 27.61
C THR A 36 -61.05 -56.39 27.38
N LEU A 37 -60.34 -55.94 28.41
CA LEU A 37 -59.27 -54.96 28.26
C LEU A 37 -58.17 -55.69 27.49
N GLN A 38 -58.35 -55.82 26.18
CA GLN A 38 -57.26 -56.17 25.29
C GLN A 38 -56.28 -55.02 25.43
N THR A 39 -55.18 -55.28 26.12
CA THR A 39 -53.96 -54.49 25.95
C THR A 39 -53.62 -54.60 24.46
N PHE A 40 -54.02 -53.60 23.68
CA PHE A 40 -53.39 -53.38 22.39
C PHE A 40 -51.93 -53.07 22.71
N ASN A 41 -51.08 -54.08 22.65
CA ASN A 41 -49.65 -53.87 22.50
C ASN A 41 -49.48 -53.24 21.11
N CYS A 42 -49.67 -51.92 21.02
CA CYS A 42 -49.15 -51.17 19.91
C CYS A 42 -47.63 -51.26 20.04
N SER A 43 -47.05 -52.20 19.31
CA SER A 43 -45.60 -52.18 19.08
C SER A 43 -45.38 -50.94 18.23
N ALA A 44 -44.97 -49.83 18.84
CA ALA A 44 -44.67 -48.61 18.10
C ALA A 44 -43.50 -48.91 17.14
N GLN A 45 -43.83 -49.16 15.87
CA GLN A 45 -42.89 -49.29 14.77
C GLN A 45 -42.67 -47.88 14.21
N GLY A 46 -41.71 -47.14 14.76
CA GLY A 46 -41.41 -45.76 14.35
C GLY A 46 -42.61 -44.80 14.37
N VAL A 47 -42.38 -43.57 13.91
CA VAL A 47 -43.42 -42.58 13.65
C VAL A 47 -43.38 -42.30 12.15
N ALA A 48 -44.46 -42.65 11.44
CA ALA A 48 -44.63 -42.30 10.04
C ALA A 48 -45.47 -41.03 9.90
N ILE A 49 -44.98 -40.05 9.14
CA ILE A 49 -45.72 -38.83 8.77
C ILE A 49 -45.86 -38.82 7.26
N ASN A 50 -47.04 -39.24 6.77
CA ASN A 50 -47.35 -39.31 5.35
C ASN A 50 -48.87 -39.23 5.11
N THR A 51 -49.27 -39.06 3.86
CA THR A 51 -50.68 -38.99 3.44
C THR A 51 -51.25 -40.31 2.93
N THR A 52 -50.42 -41.37 2.85
CA THR A 52 -50.79 -42.67 2.26
C THR A 52 -51.21 -43.71 3.30
N GLY A 53 -50.91 -43.45 4.58
CA GLY A 53 -51.10 -44.40 5.68
C GLY A 53 -50.04 -45.50 5.74
N ALA A 54 -48.92 -45.35 5.02
CA ALA A 54 -47.81 -46.30 5.08
C ALA A 54 -47.19 -46.33 6.47
N ALA A 55 -46.83 -47.53 6.96
CA ALA A 55 -46.03 -47.68 8.18
C ALA A 55 -44.61 -47.13 7.96
N ALA A 56 -43.95 -46.75 9.06
CA ALA A 56 -42.55 -46.34 9.00
C ALA A 56 -41.66 -47.53 8.60
N ASP A 57 -40.59 -47.26 7.87
CA ASP A 57 -39.57 -48.27 7.61
C ASP A 57 -39.01 -48.85 8.93
N ASN A 58 -38.72 -50.14 8.96
CA ASN A 58 -38.20 -50.84 10.14
C ASN A 58 -36.86 -50.28 10.65
N SER A 59 -36.12 -49.57 9.79
CA SER A 59 -34.87 -48.89 10.14
C SER A 59 -35.05 -47.46 10.66
N ALA A 60 -36.26 -46.90 10.62
CA ALA A 60 -36.53 -45.50 10.93
C ALA A 60 -37.40 -45.32 12.19
N ILE A 61 -36.91 -44.51 13.14
CA ILE A 61 -37.74 -44.03 14.27
C ILE A 61 -38.67 -42.91 13.80
N LEU A 62 -38.27 -42.10 12.82
CA LEU A 62 -39.07 -41.08 12.17
C LEU A 62 -38.95 -41.27 10.66
N ASP A 63 -40.07 -41.54 9.99
CA ASP A 63 -40.19 -41.70 8.56
C ASP A 63 -41.15 -40.63 8.02
N VAL A 64 -40.68 -39.78 7.12
CA VAL A 64 -41.47 -38.69 6.53
C VAL A 64 -41.49 -38.88 5.02
N SER A 65 -42.68 -39.08 4.47
CA SER A 65 -42.86 -39.23 3.02
C SER A 65 -44.03 -38.39 2.51
N GLY A 66 -43.82 -37.76 1.35
CA GLY A 66 -44.79 -36.90 0.69
C GLY A 66 -44.27 -36.48 -0.67
N THR A 67 -45.17 -36.19 -1.60
CA THR A 67 -44.80 -35.81 -2.98
C THR A 67 -44.61 -34.32 -3.17
N ASN A 68 -45.33 -33.49 -2.39
CA ASN A 68 -45.34 -32.02 -2.48
C ASN A 68 -45.12 -31.32 -1.12
N GLN A 69 -44.68 -32.06 -0.10
CA GLN A 69 -44.45 -31.55 1.26
C GLN A 69 -43.07 -32.00 1.74
N GLY A 70 -42.48 -31.27 2.71
CA GLY A 70 -41.18 -31.60 3.29
C GLY A 70 -41.15 -31.36 4.80
N MET A 71 -39.99 -31.54 5.41
CA MET A 71 -39.76 -31.31 6.84
C MET A 71 -39.14 -29.92 7.06
N LEU A 72 -39.84 -29.05 7.80
CA LEU A 72 -39.23 -27.85 8.37
C LEU A 72 -38.56 -28.20 9.69
N ILE A 73 -37.24 -28.14 9.71
CA ILE A 73 -36.47 -28.25 10.95
C ILE A 73 -36.37 -26.88 11.65
N PRO A 74 -35.98 -26.81 12.94
CA PRO A 74 -35.78 -25.54 13.63
C PRO A 74 -34.83 -24.62 12.85
N ARG A 75 -35.30 -23.40 12.57
CA ARG A 75 -34.54 -22.36 11.83
C ARG A 75 -34.12 -21.27 12.79
N MET A 76 -32.85 -20.87 12.78
CA MET A 76 -32.35 -19.83 13.67
C MET A 76 -31.08 -19.17 13.14
N ALA A 77 -30.85 -17.92 13.55
CA ALA A 77 -29.58 -17.24 13.33
C ALA A 77 -28.47 -17.87 14.19
N THR A 78 -27.22 -17.64 13.81
CA THR A 78 -26.02 -18.11 14.51
C THR A 78 -26.00 -17.64 15.97
N THR A 79 -26.45 -16.41 16.22
CA THR A 79 -26.54 -15.82 17.56
C THR A 79 -27.60 -16.47 18.45
N ASN A 80 -28.56 -17.18 17.86
CA ASN A 80 -29.70 -17.78 18.57
C ASN A 80 -29.49 -19.28 18.87
N ARG A 81 -28.29 -19.81 18.59
CA ARG A 81 -27.95 -21.21 18.88
C ARG A 81 -28.00 -21.48 20.39
N PRO A 82 -28.46 -22.68 20.81
CA PRO A 82 -28.39 -23.08 22.20
C PRO A 82 -26.96 -23.02 22.75
N ALA A 83 -26.79 -22.53 23.98
CA ALA A 83 -25.49 -22.48 24.64
C ALA A 83 -24.93 -23.86 25.01
N SER A 84 -25.78 -24.90 25.09
CA SER A 84 -25.40 -26.28 25.39
C SER A 84 -26.17 -27.26 24.50
N PRO A 85 -25.87 -27.31 23.19
CA PRO A 85 -26.57 -28.17 22.25
C PRO A 85 -26.21 -29.65 22.45
N ALA A 86 -27.19 -30.54 22.26
CA ALA A 86 -26.95 -31.97 22.27
C ALA A 86 -26.18 -32.42 21.01
N THR A 87 -25.28 -33.38 21.13
CA THR A 87 -24.60 -34.01 19.98
C THR A 87 -25.64 -34.61 19.03
N GLY A 88 -25.52 -34.29 17.74
CA GLY A 88 -26.47 -34.68 16.69
C GLY A 88 -27.66 -33.73 16.52
N LEU A 89 -27.77 -32.65 17.30
CA LEU A 89 -28.84 -31.65 17.10
C LEU A 89 -28.69 -30.98 15.73
N ILE A 90 -29.76 -30.99 14.92
CA ILE A 90 -29.79 -30.40 13.57
C ILE A 90 -30.66 -29.14 13.56
N ILE A 91 -30.15 -28.08 12.94
CA ILE A 91 -30.86 -26.81 12.69
C ILE A 91 -30.65 -26.36 11.25
N TYR A 92 -31.50 -25.46 10.78
CA TYR A 92 -31.22 -24.66 9.59
C TYR A 92 -30.73 -23.28 10.05
N ASN A 93 -29.47 -22.96 9.76
CA ASN A 93 -28.91 -21.67 10.14
C ASN A 93 -29.31 -20.62 9.09
N THR A 94 -30.01 -19.58 9.53
CA THR A 94 -30.52 -18.52 8.63
C THR A 94 -29.45 -17.53 8.21
N ASP A 95 -28.35 -17.40 8.95
CA ASP A 95 -27.22 -16.55 8.55
C ASP A 95 -26.39 -17.25 7.48
N CYS A 96 -26.25 -18.57 7.59
CA CYS A 96 -25.47 -19.39 6.67
C CYS A 96 -26.29 -19.98 5.52
N ASN A 97 -27.63 -19.93 5.59
CA ASN A 97 -28.58 -20.57 4.69
C ASN A 97 -28.32 -22.07 4.44
N GLU A 98 -27.96 -22.80 5.49
CA GLU A 98 -27.62 -24.22 5.40
C GLU A 98 -28.10 -25.04 6.60
N LEU A 99 -28.24 -26.35 6.37
CA LEU A 99 -28.43 -27.34 7.43
C LEU A 99 -27.12 -27.53 8.18
N GLN A 100 -27.15 -27.43 9.50
CA GLN A 100 -26.01 -27.66 10.38
C GLN A 100 -26.39 -28.62 11.50
N TYR A 101 -25.42 -29.42 11.93
CA TYR A 101 -25.54 -30.28 13.10
C TYR A 101 -24.45 -29.99 14.13
N TYR A 102 -24.75 -30.20 15.41
CA TYR A 102 -23.73 -30.11 16.46
C TYR A 102 -22.98 -31.44 16.59
N ASN A 103 -21.68 -31.45 16.34
CA ASN A 103 -20.87 -32.68 16.36
C ASN A 103 -20.38 -33.08 17.77
N GLY A 104 -20.82 -32.37 18.82
CA GLY A 104 -20.34 -32.52 20.20
C GLY A 104 -19.30 -31.48 20.62
N THR A 105 -18.73 -30.73 19.67
CA THR A 105 -17.77 -29.64 19.92
C THR A 105 -18.15 -28.35 19.20
N ALA A 106 -18.58 -28.44 17.94
CA ALA A 106 -18.93 -27.31 17.09
C ALA A 106 -20.14 -27.60 16.19
N TRP A 107 -20.79 -26.53 15.74
CA TRP A 107 -21.78 -26.60 14.67
C TRP A 107 -21.09 -26.80 13.33
N THR A 108 -21.48 -27.84 12.60
CA THR A 108 -20.87 -28.28 11.34
C THR A 108 -21.94 -28.34 10.25
N SER A 109 -21.63 -27.93 9.02
CA SER A 109 -22.56 -28.05 7.89
C SER A 109 -22.82 -29.53 7.53
N VAL A 110 -24.07 -29.86 7.18
CA VAL A 110 -24.48 -31.21 6.75
C VAL A 110 -24.04 -31.49 5.30
N ILE A 111 -23.93 -30.45 4.48
CA ILE A 111 -23.42 -30.52 3.10
C ILE A 111 -22.14 -29.71 3.01
N ASN A 112 -21.01 -30.36 2.71
CA ASN A 112 -19.70 -29.70 2.59
C ASN A 112 -19.59 -28.95 1.24
N THR A 113 -20.53 -28.06 0.94
CA THR A 113 -20.63 -27.33 -0.34
C THR A 113 -20.53 -25.82 -0.19
N SER A 114 -20.47 -25.30 1.04
CA SER A 114 -20.40 -23.87 1.36
C SER A 114 -19.00 -23.41 1.78
N SER A 115 -17.93 -24.09 1.36
CA SER A 115 -16.58 -23.58 1.60
C SER A 115 -16.41 -22.28 0.82
N LEU A 116 -16.34 -21.16 1.53
CA LEU A 116 -15.98 -19.87 0.96
C LEU A 116 -14.75 -20.04 0.06
N ILE A 117 -14.84 -19.58 -1.19
CA ILE A 117 -13.79 -19.79 -2.17
C ILE A 117 -12.58 -18.93 -1.77
N ALA A 118 -11.39 -19.53 -1.73
CA ALA A 118 -10.16 -18.79 -1.51
C ALA A 118 -10.00 -17.71 -2.59
N PRO A 119 -9.67 -16.46 -2.24
CA PRO A 119 -9.39 -15.45 -3.24
C PRO A 119 -8.16 -15.86 -4.05
N THR A 120 -8.00 -15.29 -5.24
CA THR A 120 -6.75 -15.42 -6.00
C THR A 120 -5.90 -14.20 -5.71
N ALA A 121 -4.75 -14.39 -5.07
CA ALA A 121 -3.78 -13.31 -4.88
C ALA A 121 -3.12 -13.01 -6.24
N THR A 122 -3.03 -11.73 -6.60
CA THR A 122 -2.50 -11.26 -7.88
C THR A 122 -1.16 -10.55 -7.67
N ALA A 123 -0.50 -10.05 -8.72
CA ALA A 123 0.79 -9.37 -8.53
C ALA A 123 0.66 -8.16 -7.58
N GLY A 124 1.65 -7.97 -6.70
CA GLY A 124 1.74 -6.74 -5.92
C GLY A 124 1.93 -5.51 -6.80
N SER A 125 1.72 -4.32 -6.25
CA SER A 125 1.88 -3.04 -6.95
C SER A 125 2.44 -1.97 -6.01
N GLY A 126 2.68 -0.76 -6.53
CA GLY A 126 3.01 0.41 -5.70
C GLY A 126 4.28 0.27 -4.85
N ALA A 127 5.26 -0.52 -5.33
CA ALA A 127 6.52 -0.73 -4.61
C ALA A 127 7.29 0.59 -4.46
N THR A 128 7.67 0.88 -3.23
CA THR A 128 8.72 1.85 -2.89
C THR A 128 9.81 1.13 -2.12
N ALA A 129 10.83 1.87 -1.66
CA ALA A 129 11.86 1.32 -0.77
C ALA A 129 11.26 0.76 0.54
N THR A 130 10.10 1.24 0.98
CA THR A 130 9.56 0.90 2.31
C THR A 130 8.10 0.43 2.29
N GLN A 131 7.52 0.25 1.10
CA GLN A 131 6.15 -0.20 0.98
C GLN A 131 5.91 -1.07 -0.25
N ILE A 132 4.86 -1.89 -0.19
CA ILE A 132 4.21 -2.53 -1.34
C ILE A 132 2.70 -2.51 -1.13
N THR A 133 1.92 -2.73 -2.20
CA THR A 133 0.49 -3.02 -2.11
C THR A 133 0.23 -4.46 -2.51
N ALA A 134 -0.34 -5.25 -1.60
CA ALA A 134 -0.84 -6.60 -1.89
C ALA A 134 -2.22 -6.50 -2.57
N ASN A 135 -2.47 -7.36 -3.57
CA ASN A 135 -3.70 -7.33 -4.38
C ASN A 135 -4.30 -8.75 -4.50
N TRP A 136 -5.63 -8.85 -4.54
CA TRP A 136 -6.34 -10.11 -4.74
C TRP A 136 -7.72 -9.91 -5.39
N THR A 137 -8.31 -10.99 -5.89
CA THR A 137 -9.67 -10.98 -6.42
C THR A 137 -10.70 -11.08 -5.30
N ALA A 138 -11.87 -10.47 -5.49
CA ALA A 138 -12.99 -10.67 -4.56
C ALA A 138 -13.50 -12.12 -4.59
N SER A 139 -13.80 -12.68 -3.42
CA SER A 139 -14.50 -13.95 -3.24
C SER A 139 -15.99 -13.70 -2.99
N THR A 140 -16.85 -14.38 -3.77
CA THR A 140 -18.31 -14.29 -3.59
C THR A 140 -18.71 -14.69 -2.17
N GLY A 141 -19.44 -13.82 -1.49
CA GLY A 141 -19.93 -14.06 -0.13
C GLY A 141 -18.92 -13.78 0.99
N ALA A 142 -17.74 -13.23 0.67
CA ALA A 142 -16.80 -12.75 1.68
C ALA A 142 -17.30 -11.43 2.30
N THR A 143 -17.16 -11.30 3.62
CA THR A 143 -17.40 -10.06 4.36
C THR A 143 -16.10 -9.43 4.87
N HIS A 144 -15.02 -10.22 5.02
CA HIS A 144 -13.70 -9.77 5.44
C HIS A 144 -12.61 -10.55 4.69
N TYR A 145 -11.38 -10.03 4.73
CA TYR A 145 -10.19 -10.76 4.30
C TYR A 145 -9.12 -10.72 5.39
N HIS A 146 -8.37 -11.82 5.48
CA HIS A 146 -7.22 -11.95 6.37
C HIS A 146 -5.94 -12.03 5.54
N LEU A 147 -5.01 -11.11 5.79
CA LEU A 147 -3.74 -11.00 5.08
C LEU A 147 -2.59 -11.56 5.93
N ASP A 148 -1.80 -12.44 5.31
CA ASP A 148 -0.51 -12.88 5.82
C ASP A 148 0.59 -12.28 4.94
N VAL A 149 1.61 -11.64 5.54
CA VAL A 149 2.82 -11.16 4.85
C VAL A 149 4.06 -11.70 5.57
N SER A 150 5.00 -12.25 4.82
CA SER A 150 6.20 -12.91 5.34
C SER A 150 7.43 -12.62 4.50
N THR A 151 8.61 -12.64 5.11
CA THR A 151 9.90 -12.68 4.39
C THR A 151 10.31 -14.11 3.99
N SER A 152 9.47 -15.11 4.30
CA SER A 152 9.69 -16.51 3.95
C SER A 152 8.50 -17.08 3.18
N ASN A 153 8.77 -17.80 2.09
CA ASN A 153 7.73 -18.49 1.31
C ASN A 153 6.97 -19.56 2.12
N SER A 154 7.58 -20.07 3.19
CA SER A 154 6.93 -21.03 4.11
C SER A 154 6.13 -20.35 5.23
N PHE A 155 6.06 -19.02 5.26
CA PHE A 155 5.35 -18.24 6.28
C PHE A 155 5.79 -18.54 7.72
N VAL A 156 7.11 -18.71 7.92
CA VAL A 156 7.73 -18.91 9.25
C VAL A 156 8.12 -17.56 9.90
N TYR A 157 8.43 -16.55 9.08
CA TYR A 157 8.87 -15.23 9.54
C TYR A 157 7.92 -14.15 9.03
N PHE A 158 6.89 -13.83 9.81
CA PHE A 158 5.91 -12.81 9.43
C PHE A 158 6.48 -11.40 9.57
N VAL A 159 6.06 -10.51 8.67
CA VAL A 159 6.21 -9.07 8.89
C VAL A 159 5.34 -8.71 10.10
N THR A 160 5.90 -7.95 11.05
CA THR A 160 5.21 -7.60 12.31
C THR A 160 3.84 -6.99 12.01
N GLY A 161 2.78 -7.56 12.60
CA GLY A 161 1.39 -7.10 12.41
C GLY A 161 0.66 -7.72 11.21
N PHE A 162 1.33 -8.52 10.38
CA PHE A 162 0.75 -9.14 9.18
C PHE A 162 0.68 -10.68 9.28
N ASN A 163 0.34 -11.20 10.45
CA ASN A 163 -0.01 -12.60 10.64
C ASN A 163 -1.51 -12.67 10.97
N ASN A 164 -2.32 -13.15 10.03
CA ASN A 164 -3.77 -13.18 10.13
C ASN A 164 -4.39 -11.79 10.38
N LEU A 165 -3.92 -10.77 9.65
CA LEU A 165 -4.43 -9.41 9.78
C LEU A 165 -5.78 -9.26 9.06
N ASP A 166 -6.84 -8.94 9.81
CA ASP A 166 -8.12 -8.54 9.22
C ASP A 166 -8.00 -7.17 8.54
N VAL A 167 -8.27 -7.14 7.23
CA VAL A 167 -8.22 -5.93 6.39
C VAL A 167 -9.61 -5.49 5.93
N SER A 168 -10.68 -6.02 6.53
CA SER A 168 -12.09 -5.78 6.13
C SER A 168 -12.39 -6.24 4.70
N ASN A 169 -13.52 -5.81 4.12
CA ASN A 169 -13.94 -6.20 2.77
C ASN A 169 -13.25 -5.39 1.67
N VAL A 170 -11.94 -5.57 1.51
CA VAL A 170 -11.13 -4.91 0.49
C VAL A 170 -10.47 -5.94 -0.43
N THR A 171 -9.97 -5.50 -1.59
CA THR A 171 -9.22 -6.33 -2.54
C THR A 171 -7.75 -5.96 -2.64
N SER A 172 -7.30 -5.02 -1.81
CA SER A 172 -5.91 -4.62 -1.69
C SER A 172 -5.58 -4.07 -0.31
N CYS A 173 -4.31 -4.14 0.07
CA CYS A 173 -3.80 -3.58 1.32
C CYS A 173 -2.39 -3.02 1.10
N ASN A 174 -2.17 -1.78 1.53
CA ASN A 174 -0.84 -1.16 1.52
C ASN A 174 -0.07 -1.57 2.78
N ILE A 175 1.14 -2.10 2.56
CA ILE A 175 2.03 -2.62 3.60
C ILE A 175 3.21 -1.66 3.66
N THR A 176 3.38 -0.96 4.78
CA THR A 176 4.45 0.02 5.01
C THR A 176 5.45 -0.45 6.07
N GLY A 177 6.53 0.31 6.27
CA GLY A 177 7.57 -0.02 7.26
C GLY A 177 8.46 -1.19 6.85
N LEU A 178 8.53 -1.47 5.54
CA LEU A 178 9.32 -2.57 4.99
C LEU A 178 10.79 -2.16 4.81
N THR A 179 11.66 -3.16 4.77
CA THR A 179 13.07 -2.96 4.39
C THR A 179 13.19 -2.92 2.87
N CYS A 180 14.03 -2.02 2.35
CA CYS A 180 14.28 -1.90 0.92
C CYS A 180 15.00 -3.13 0.34
N GLY A 181 14.81 -3.37 -0.96
CA GLY A 181 15.38 -4.52 -1.68
C GLY A 181 14.98 -5.89 -1.13
N THR A 182 13.89 -5.98 -0.37
CA THR A 182 13.46 -7.21 0.31
C THR A 182 12.36 -7.89 -0.48
N SER A 183 12.52 -9.19 -0.73
CA SER A 183 11.46 -10.05 -1.28
C SER A 183 10.50 -10.47 -0.18
N LEU A 184 9.21 -10.30 -0.44
CA LEU A 184 8.11 -10.61 0.46
C LEU A 184 7.16 -11.61 -0.20
N TYR A 185 6.51 -12.39 0.65
CA TYR A 185 5.51 -13.38 0.30
C TYR A 185 4.21 -13.01 0.97
N TYR A 186 3.12 -12.98 0.22
CA TYR A 186 1.81 -12.78 0.82
C TYR A 186 0.77 -13.76 0.29
N ARG A 187 -0.22 -14.02 1.12
CA ARG A 187 -1.39 -14.84 0.83
C ARG A 187 -2.59 -14.30 1.60
N VAL A 188 -3.78 -14.60 1.11
CA VAL A 188 -5.02 -14.03 1.63
C VAL A 188 -6.05 -15.12 1.85
N ARG A 189 -6.83 -14.99 2.92
CA ARG A 189 -8.03 -15.78 3.18
C ARG A 189 -9.25 -14.87 3.11
N ALA A 190 -10.34 -15.40 2.60
CA ALA A 190 -11.65 -14.75 2.69
C ALA A 190 -12.35 -15.28 3.94
N GLU A 191 -13.15 -14.45 4.58
CA GLU A 191 -13.99 -14.82 5.71
C GLU A 191 -15.41 -14.30 5.54
N ASN A 192 -16.37 -15.07 6.03
CA ASN A 192 -17.71 -14.61 6.32
C ASN A 192 -18.16 -15.15 7.69
N THR A 193 -19.39 -14.85 8.09
CA THR A 193 -19.96 -15.23 9.39
C THR A 193 -19.87 -16.73 9.70
N CYS A 194 -19.81 -17.58 8.67
CA CYS A 194 -19.97 -19.03 8.80
C CYS A 194 -18.72 -19.82 8.44
N SER A 195 -17.75 -19.20 7.78
CA SER A 195 -16.59 -19.90 7.23
C SER A 195 -15.42 -18.97 6.92
N THR A 196 -14.22 -19.52 7.04
CA THR A 196 -12.99 -18.95 6.50
C THR A 196 -12.51 -19.86 5.38
N SER A 197 -12.10 -19.29 4.25
CA SER A 197 -11.56 -20.06 3.15
C SER A 197 -10.16 -20.59 3.45
N GLY A 198 -9.67 -21.50 2.59
CA GLY A 198 -8.25 -21.82 2.54
C GLY A 198 -7.41 -20.62 2.11
N ASN A 199 -6.09 -20.69 2.31
CA ASN A 199 -5.19 -19.68 1.77
C ASN A 199 -5.29 -19.63 0.24
N SER A 200 -5.18 -18.42 -0.31
CA SER A 200 -4.90 -18.21 -1.73
C SER A 200 -3.57 -18.87 -2.16
N ASN A 201 -3.27 -18.79 -3.46
CA ASN A 201 -1.89 -18.89 -3.93
C ASN A 201 -0.99 -17.87 -3.20
N THR A 202 0.32 -18.17 -3.14
CA THR A 202 1.30 -17.23 -2.59
C THR A 202 1.85 -16.35 -3.71
N ILE A 203 1.95 -15.06 -3.44
CA ILE A 203 2.58 -14.09 -4.34
C ILE A 203 3.91 -13.66 -3.75
N THR A 204 4.95 -13.66 -4.59
CA THR A 204 6.22 -13.03 -4.28
C THR A 204 6.26 -11.64 -4.91
N TYR A 205 6.60 -10.63 -4.11
CA TYR A 205 6.79 -9.27 -4.58
C TYR A 205 7.89 -8.59 -3.77
N ALA A 206 8.59 -7.63 -4.35
CA ALA A 206 9.74 -6.99 -3.71
C ALA A 206 9.51 -5.50 -3.51
N THR A 207 10.04 -4.96 -2.42
CA THR A 207 10.28 -3.51 -2.30
C THR A 207 11.34 -3.08 -3.32
N SER A 208 11.31 -1.81 -3.70
CA SER A 208 12.35 -1.23 -4.55
C SER A 208 13.71 -1.30 -3.85
N SER A 209 14.80 -1.34 -4.63
CA SER A 209 16.16 -1.37 -4.10
C SER A 209 16.44 -0.19 -3.16
N CYS A 210 17.31 -0.40 -2.19
CA CYS A 210 17.79 0.67 -1.33
C CYS A 210 18.49 1.74 -2.15
N PHE A 211 18.20 3.01 -1.86
CA PHE A 211 18.98 4.10 -2.44
C PHE A 211 20.44 3.93 -2.05
N THR A 212 21.33 3.84 -3.04
CA THR A 212 22.76 3.73 -2.84
C THR A 212 23.44 4.83 -3.65
N CYS A 213 24.08 5.78 -2.96
CA CYS A 213 24.77 6.88 -3.62
C CYS A 213 25.84 6.36 -4.59
N GLY A 214 25.94 6.93 -5.78
CA GLY A 214 26.84 6.45 -6.84
C GLY A 214 26.25 5.37 -7.74
N ILE A 215 25.10 4.78 -7.37
CA ILE A 215 24.40 3.75 -8.17
C ILE A 215 22.98 4.21 -8.51
N SER A 216 22.25 4.71 -7.50
CA SER A 216 20.85 5.15 -7.68
C SER A 216 20.77 6.50 -8.37
N THR A 217 19.70 6.68 -9.14
CA THR A 217 19.32 7.96 -9.74
C THR A 217 18.22 8.65 -8.94
N VAL A 218 18.05 9.95 -9.16
CA VAL A 218 17.00 10.78 -8.53
C VAL A 218 16.24 11.50 -9.62
N ASN A 219 14.93 11.64 -9.46
CA ASN A 219 14.10 12.44 -10.35
C ASN A 219 13.64 13.71 -9.64
N ASP A 220 13.59 14.82 -10.38
CA ASP A 220 12.83 15.99 -9.93
C ASP A 220 11.33 15.87 -10.27
N ILE A 221 10.56 16.91 -9.94
CA ILE A 221 9.11 16.97 -10.14
C ILE A 221 8.70 16.99 -11.62
N ASP A 222 9.60 17.40 -12.53
CA ASP A 222 9.39 17.37 -13.98
C ASP A 222 9.84 16.04 -14.61
N ASN A 223 10.24 15.06 -13.79
CA ASN A 223 10.77 13.76 -14.18
C ASN A 223 12.13 13.84 -14.91
N ASN A 224 12.91 14.90 -14.71
CA ASN A 224 14.31 14.86 -15.13
C ASN A 224 15.08 13.92 -14.20
N THR A 225 15.80 12.97 -14.79
CA THR A 225 16.64 12.02 -14.05
C THR A 225 18.07 12.52 -13.92
N TYR A 226 18.62 12.39 -12.72
CA TYR A 226 19.97 12.77 -12.31
C TYR A 226 20.70 11.57 -11.73
N ASN A 227 21.96 11.38 -12.12
CA ASN A 227 22.84 10.41 -11.50
C ASN A 227 23.38 10.95 -10.18
N THR A 228 23.85 10.06 -9.31
CA THR A 228 24.43 10.45 -8.02
C THR A 228 25.89 10.05 -7.93
N VAL A 229 26.64 10.72 -7.06
CA VAL A 229 28.04 10.42 -6.80
C VAL A 229 28.40 10.65 -5.34
N SER A 230 29.16 9.71 -4.78
CA SER A 230 29.68 9.82 -3.43
C SER A 230 31.04 10.53 -3.46
N ILE A 231 31.17 11.58 -2.67
CA ILE A 231 32.43 12.32 -2.48
C ILE A 231 32.68 12.37 -0.98
N GLY A 232 33.60 11.53 -0.50
CA GLY A 232 33.79 11.31 0.93
C GLY A 232 32.51 10.72 1.53
N THR A 233 31.97 11.38 2.56
CA THR A 233 30.71 10.97 3.20
C THR A 233 29.48 11.62 2.56
N GLN A 234 29.67 12.55 1.62
CA GLN A 234 28.57 13.30 1.02
C GLN A 234 28.05 12.62 -0.25
N CYS A 235 26.75 12.77 -0.50
CA CYS A 235 26.10 12.30 -1.73
C CYS A 235 25.61 13.47 -2.56
N TRP A 236 26.17 13.62 -3.76
CA TRP A 236 25.92 14.75 -4.66
C TRP A 236 25.19 14.29 -5.92
N LEU A 237 24.42 15.18 -6.54
CA LEU A 237 23.99 14.98 -7.93
C LEU A 237 25.20 15.09 -8.87
N LYS A 238 25.21 14.31 -9.94
CA LYS A 238 26.24 14.34 -10.99
C LYS A 238 25.96 15.36 -12.09
N GLU A 239 24.73 15.84 -12.20
CA GLU A 239 24.34 16.90 -13.13
C GLU A 239 23.72 18.10 -12.39
N ASN A 240 23.77 19.27 -13.04
CA ASN A 240 23.08 20.46 -12.55
C ASN A 240 21.58 20.28 -12.75
N ILE A 241 20.77 20.83 -11.85
CA ILE A 241 19.32 20.69 -11.92
C ILE A 241 18.71 21.50 -13.07
N ARG A 242 17.64 20.98 -13.66
CA ARG A 242 16.92 21.53 -14.83
C ARG A 242 15.39 21.44 -14.68
N THR A 243 14.90 21.58 -13.45
CA THR A 243 13.47 21.63 -13.14
C THR A 243 12.86 22.99 -13.44
N THR A 244 11.65 23.01 -13.98
CA THR A 244 10.82 24.21 -14.19
C THR A 244 9.80 24.41 -13.06
N LYS A 245 9.80 23.52 -12.07
CA LYS A 245 8.90 23.55 -10.91
C LYS A 245 9.63 23.22 -9.63
N TYR A 246 9.10 23.74 -8.53
CA TYR A 246 9.53 23.36 -7.18
C TYR A 246 8.96 22.00 -6.77
N PRO A 247 9.53 21.34 -5.75
CA PRO A 247 9.05 20.04 -5.24
C PRO A 247 7.59 20.01 -4.80
N ASP A 248 7.00 21.16 -4.46
CA ASP A 248 5.57 21.33 -4.13
C ASP A 248 4.68 21.54 -5.36
N ASN A 249 5.23 21.35 -6.56
CA ASN A 249 4.59 21.49 -7.87
C ASN A 249 4.27 22.94 -8.28
N THR A 250 4.72 23.95 -7.51
CA THR A 250 4.61 25.35 -7.95
C THR A 250 5.58 25.62 -9.12
N SER A 251 5.13 26.40 -10.11
CA SER A 251 5.91 26.67 -11.32
C SER A 251 6.91 27.80 -11.10
N ILE A 252 8.11 27.65 -11.64
CA ILE A 252 9.11 28.71 -11.74
C ILE A 252 8.84 29.47 -13.04
N THR A 253 8.85 30.80 -13.00
CA THR A 253 8.66 31.61 -14.20
C THR A 253 9.94 31.60 -15.04
N LYS A 254 9.82 31.34 -16.34
CA LYS A 254 10.90 31.55 -17.31
C LYS A 254 11.01 33.05 -17.57
N GLY A 255 12.19 33.64 -17.36
CA GLY A 255 12.38 35.05 -17.70
C GLY A 255 12.75 35.19 -19.17
N ASP A 256 11.72 35.24 -20.02
CA ASP A 256 11.82 35.40 -21.48
C ASP A 256 12.17 36.85 -21.87
N VAL A 257 13.36 37.29 -21.45
CA VAL A 257 13.87 38.64 -21.70
C VAL A 257 15.01 38.64 -22.72
N ALA A 258 15.04 39.66 -23.57
CA ALA A 258 16.06 39.80 -24.61
C ALA A 258 17.47 39.93 -24.01
N ASN A 259 18.49 39.60 -24.79
CA ASN A 259 19.87 39.85 -24.39
C ASN A 259 20.09 41.37 -24.19
N GLY A 260 20.59 41.76 -23.02
CA GLY A 260 20.79 43.16 -22.63
C GLY A 260 19.57 43.85 -22.01
N ASP A 261 18.55 43.08 -21.63
CA ASP A 261 17.35 43.59 -20.94
C ASP A 261 17.60 43.81 -19.44
N THR A 262 17.32 45.04 -19.00
CA THR A 262 17.48 45.47 -17.60
C THR A 262 16.43 44.89 -16.65
N ASP A 263 15.35 44.28 -17.14
CA ASP A 263 14.33 43.65 -16.29
C ASP A 263 14.91 42.44 -15.53
N TRP A 264 15.98 41.83 -16.05
CA TRP A 264 16.77 40.84 -15.32
C TRP A 264 17.72 41.45 -14.28
N GLY A 265 17.81 42.77 -14.18
CA GLY A 265 18.53 43.51 -13.15
C GLY A 265 17.89 43.46 -11.77
N ILE A 266 16.82 42.68 -11.61
CA ILE A 266 16.11 42.43 -10.36
C ILE A 266 15.96 40.91 -10.18
N ASP A 267 16.06 40.46 -8.94
CA ASP A 267 15.82 39.06 -8.56
C ASP A 267 14.30 38.80 -8.49
N HIS A 268 13.75 38.28 -9.58
CA HIS A 268 12.32 37.95 -9.75
C HIS A 268 12.00 36.48 -9.48
N ALA A 269 12.96 35.70 -8.98
CA ALA A 269 12.87 34.25 -8.86
C ALA A 269 12.63 33.54 -10.22
N TRP A 270 13.32 33.99 -11.26
CA TRP A 270 13.22 33.42 -12.61
C TRP A 270 14.27 32.35 -12.92
N TYR A 271 13.97 31.54 -13.94
CA TYR A 271 14.96 30.68 -14.60
C TYR A 271 15.13 31.06 -16.08
N SER A 272 16.22 30.62 -16.69
CA SER A 272 16.48 30.65 -18.14
C SER A 272 17.28 29.44 -18.59
N CYS A 273 17.42 29.27 -19.90
CA CYS A 273 18.33 28.27 -20.45
C CYS A 273 19.79 28.77 -20.46
N PRO A 274 20.79 27.88 -20.53
CA PRO A 274 22.20 28.28 -20.61
C PRO A 274 22.49 29.03 -21.93
N PRO A 275 23.56 29.84 -22.01
CA PRO A 275 24.00 30.49 -23.25
C PRO A 275 24.16 29.50 -24.41
N ASN A 276 23.93 29.95 -25.64
CA ASN A 276 24.36 29.26 -26.86
C ASN A 276 25.90 29.32 -27.02
N ALA A 277 26.45 28.57 -27.98
CA ALA A 277 27.90 28.56 -28.21
C ALA A 277 28.49 29.93 -28.60
N ALA A 278 27.68 30.80 -29.21
CA ALA A 278 28.06 32.18 -29.57
C ALA A 278 27.97 33.16 -28.39
N ASN A 279 27.49 32.73 -27.22
CA ASN A 279 27.30 33.56 -26.03
C ASN A 279 26.47 34.83 -26.31
N ASN A 280 25.38 34.72 -27.07
CA ASN A 280 24.55 35.88 -27.43
C ASN A 280 23.04 35.63 -27.34
N ALA A 281 22.63 34.39 -27.06
CA ALA A 281 21.25 33.97 -26.82
C ALA A 281 21.24 32.72 -25.94
N GLU A 282 20.05 32.25 -25.53
CA GLU A 282 19.90 31.00 -24.79
C GLU A 282 19.83 29.76 -25.70
N ASP A 283 20.13 28.59 -25.11
CA ASP A 283 20.08 27.26 -25.75
C ASP A 283 19.46 26.24 -24.78
N CYS A 284 18.15 26.04 -24.89
CA CYS A 284 17.42 25.10 -24.04
C CYS A 284 17.72 23.63 -24.35
N VAL A 285 18.29 23.31 -25.51
CA VAL A 285 18.72 21.93 -25.80
C VAL A 285 19.96 21.62 -24.95
N ALA A 286 20.87 22.59 -24.80
CA ALA A 286 22.05 22.44 -23.95
C ALA A 286 21.72 22.35 -22.45
N ALA A 287 20.54 22.81 -22.01
CA ALA A 287 20.10 22.63 -20.62
C ALA A 287 20.05 21.15 -20.19
N ASN A 288 19.87 20.22 -21.14
CA ASN A 288 19.86 18.78 -20.87
C ASN A 288 21.19 18.25 -20.31
N SER A 289 22.31 18.89 -20.65
CA SER A 289 23.65 18.51 -20.18
C SER A 289 24.26 19.49 -19.18
N LEU A 290 23.88 20.77 -19.26
CA LEU A 290 24.49 21.85 -18.48
C LEU A 290 23.65 22.30 -17.28
N GLY A 291 22.39 21.88 -17.21
CA GLY A 291 21.39 22.42 -16.28
C GLY A 291 20.80 23.75 -16.78
N MET A 292 19.79 24.23 -16.06
CA MET A 292 19.22 25.56 -16.29
C MET A 292 19.90 26.61 -15.41
N MET A 293 19.70 27.87 -15.75
CA MET A 293 20.20 29.02 -15.01
C MET A 293 19.08 29.55 -14.12
N TYR A 294 19.33 29.72 -12.83
CA TYR A 294 18.34 30.24 -11.89
C TYR A 294 18.86 31.52 -11.25
N GLN A 295 17.98 32.50 -11.09
CA GLN A 295 18.21 33.54 -10.10
C GLN A 295 18.21 32.92 -8.70
N TRP A 296 18.93 33.53 -7.76
CA TRP A 296 19.20 32.89 -6.49
C TRP A 296 17.92 32.67 -5.66
N SER A 297 16.98 33.63 -5.65
CA SER A 297 15.70 33.41 -4.96
C SER A 297 14.88 32.29 -5.60
N ALA A 298 15.02 32.07 -6.91
CA ALA A 298 14.44 30.91 -7.60
C ALA A 298 15.09 29.63 -7.10
N ALA A 299 16.43 29.56 -7.12
CA ALA A 299 17.19 28.41 -6.63
C ALA A 299 16.81 28.00 -5.20
N MET A 300 16.56 28.99 -4.34
CA MET A 300 16.25 28.80 -2.92
C MET A 300 14.77 28.70 -2.60
N HIS A 301 13.88 28.79 -3.58
CA HIS A 301 12.43 28.88 -3.38
C HIS A 301 12.05 29.97 -2.35
N GLY A 302 12.68 31.14 -2.46
CA GLY A 302 12.49 32.28 -1.56
C GLY A 302 13.09 32.14 -0.16
N SER A 303 13.65 30.99 0.22
CA SER A 303 14.29 30.80 1.51
C SER A 303 15.64 31.50 1.59
N THR A 304 15.97 32.04 2.76
CA THR A 304 17.31 32.58 3.08
C THR A 304 18.09 31.68 4.04
N THR A 305 17.51 30.53 4.42
CA THR A 305 18.15 29.60 5.35
C THR A 305 19.17 28.73 4.61
N PRO A 306 20.45 28.71 5.04
CA PRO A 306 21.44 27.80 4.47
C PRO A 306 20.98 26.34 4.59
N GLY A 307 21.15 25.56 3.52
CA GLY A 307 20.71 24.16 3.47
C GLY A 307 19.22 23.98 3.22
N ALA A 308 18.49 25.03 2.81
CA ALA A 308 17.10 24.85 2.39
C ALA A 308 16.99 23.97 1.14
N GLN A 309 15.91 23.19 1.07
CA GLN A 309 15.60 22.32 -0.08
C GLN A 309 15.69 23.09 -1.41
N GLY A 310 15.06 24.26 -1.46
CA GLY A 310 14.99 25.08 -2.67
C GLY A 310 14.39 24.29 -3.85
N ILE A 311 15.05 24.36 -5.00
CA ILE A 311 14.63 23.63 -6.21
C ILE A 311 15.01 22.14 -6.21
N CYS A 312 15.75 21.67 -5.21
CA CYS A 312 16.24 20.29 -5.17
C CYS A 312 15.12 19.26 -4.88
N PRO A 313 15.22 18.02 -5.39
CA PRO A 313 14.24 16.97 -5.12
C PRO A 313 14.04 16.72 -3.62
N THR A 314 12.89 16.15 -3.22
CA THR A 314 12.64 15.80 -1.81
C THR A 314 13.72 14.87 -1.26
N GLY A 315 14.26 15.19 -0.08
CA GLY A 315 15.41 14.51 0.53
C GLY A 315 16.77 15.03 0.04
N TRP A 316 16.79 16.16 -0.68
CA TRP A 316 17.97 16.85 -1.18
C TRP A 316 17.82 18.36 -0.98
N HIS A 317 18.93 19.08 -0.92
CA HIS A 317 18.94 20.53 -0.72
C HIS A 317 20.01 21.25 -1.52
N VAL A 318 19.87 22.59 -1.58
CA VAL A 318 20.90 23.47 -2.15
C VAL A 318 22.08 23.51 -1.16
N PRO A 319 23.30 23.11 -1.55
CA PRO A 319 24.37 22.89 -0.61
C PRO A 319 24.83 24.17 0.09
N THR A 320 25.13 24.02 1.37
CA THR A 320 25.76 25.05 2.19
C THR A 320 27.21 25.28 1.81
N ASP A 321 27.76 26.40 2.27
CA ASP A 321 29.18 26.70 2.11
C ASP A 321 30.08 25.68 2.83
N ALA A 322 29.64 25.16 3.97
CA ALA A 322 30.35 24.13 4.74
C ALA A 322 30.39 22.79 4.00
N GLU A 323 29.30 22.43 3.30
CA GLU A 323 29.26 21.21 2.51
C GLU A 323 30.14 21.30 1.27
N TRP A 324 30.13 22.44 0.58
CA TRP A 324 31.09 22.71 -0.50
C TRP A 324 32.53 22.64 0.01
N CYS A 325 32.84 23.24 1.15
CA CYS A 325 34.17 23.16 1.74
C CYS A 325 34.59 21.72 2.08
N THR A 326 33.67 20.91 2.62
CA THR A 326 33.92 19.49 2.91
C THR A 326 34.24 18.72 1.63
N MET A 327 33.45 18.93 0.57
CA MET A 327 33.69 18.34 -0.74
C MET A 327 35.08 18.76 -1.28
N GLU A 328 35.37 20.06 -1.30
CA GLU A 328 36.65 20.61 -1.79
C GLU A 328 37.86 20.01 -1.08
N ASN A 329 37.84 19.92 0.26
CA ASN A 329 38.94 19.33 1.02
C ASN A 329 39.01 17.80 0.90
N THR A 330 37.89 17.13 0.58
CA THR A 330 37.89 15.70 0.25
C THR A 330 38.54 15.45 -1.11
N VAL A 331 38.27 16.32 -2.09
CA VAL A 331 38.83 16.27 -3.44
C VAL A 331 40.32 16.59 -3.44
N GLU A 332 40.72 17.57 -2.65
CA GLU A 332 42.11 17.95 -2.47
C GLU A 332 42.32 18.50 -1.06
N ALA A 333 43.00 17.70 -0.25
CA ALA A 333 43.31 18.04 1.13
C ALA A 333 44.02 19.41 1.21
N GLY A 334 43.51 20.29 2.07
CA GLY A 334 44.07 21.62 2.25
C GLY A 334 43.61 22.65 1.23
N THR A 335 42.57 22.36 0.42
CA THR A 335 41.95 23.36 -0.46
C THR A 335 41.49 24.61 0.31
N ASP A 336 40.82 24.40 1.45
CA ASP A 336 40.45 25.48 2.37
C ASP A 336 40.22 24.92 3.77
N ALA A 337 41.23 24.96 4.63
CA ALA A 337 41.10 24.47 6.01
C ALA A 337 40.13 25.33 6.86
N SER A 338 39.87 26.57 6.45
CA SER A 338 39.07 27.54 7.21
C SER A 338 37.62 27.63 6.77
N CYS A 339 37.28 27.05 5.61
CA CYS A 339 35.98 27.15 4.97
C CYS A 339 35.45 28.59 4.82
N ASN A 340 36.33 29.59 4.75
CA ASN A 340 35.95 30.99 4.64
C ASN A 340 36.73 31.77 3.58
N THR A 341 37.72 31.13 2.95
CA THR A 341 38.63 31.82 2.04
C THR A 341 37.88 32.25 0.79
N THR A 342 38.05 33.50 0.38
CA THR A 342 37.49 34.02 -0.88
C THR A 342 38.53 33.99 -1.99
N GLY A 343 38.08 33.89 -3.24
CA GLY A 343 38.95 33.82 -4.40
C GLY A 343 39.28 32.39 -4.85
N TRP A 344 40.33 32.30 -5.66
CA TRP A 344 40.87 31.07 -6.22
C TRP A 344 41.70 30.32 -5.18
N ARG A 345 41.39 29.04 -4.94
CA ARG A 345 42.03 28.24 -3.88
C ARG A 345 42.16 26.77 -4.25
N GLY A 346 43.04 26.09 -3.52
CA GLY A 346 43.57 24.79 -3.93
C GLY A 346 44.61 24.93 -5.04
N SER A 347 45.08 23.79 -5.52
CA SER A 347 46.05 23.65 -6.62
C SER A 347 45.40 23.04 -7.86
N ASN A 348 44.62 21.97 -7.69
CA ASN A 348 43.94 21.27 -8.79
C ASN A 348 42.47 20.92 -8.47
N THR A 349 41.91 21.44 -7.38
CA THR A 349 40.53 21.15 -6.97
C THR A 349 39.53 21.39 -8.10
N GLY A 350 39.69 22.48 -8.85
CA GLY A 350 38.83 22.83 -9.97
C GLY A 350 38.93 21.82 -11.11
N SER A 351 40.15 21.47 -11.53
CA SER A 351 40.40 20.45 -12.55
C SER A 351 39.79 19.09 -12.20
N LYS A 352 39.84 18.69 -10.92
CA LYS A 352 39.29 17.41 -10.46
C LYS A 352 37.75 17.32 -10.53
N ILE A 353 37.05 18.46 -10.48
CA ILE A 353 35.57 18.51 -10.49
C ILE A 353 34.96 19.02 -11.80
N ALA A 354 35.78 19.51 -12.74
CA ALA A 354 35.34 20.25 -13.93
C ALA A 354 34.61 19.43 -14.99
N ALA A 355 35.07 18.24 -15.37
CA ALA A 355 34.42 17.30 -16.29
C ALA A 355 35.38 16.19 -16.75
N ASP A 356 34.91 15.34 -17.67
CA ASP A 356 35.68 14.33 -18.43
C ASP A 356 36.44 14.95 -19.61
N LEU A 357 37.50 14.29 -20.08
CA LEU A 357 38.21 14.60 -21.32
C LEU A 357 37.29 14.56 -22.55
N THR A 358 36.22 13.75 -22.51
CA THR A 358 35.21 13.67 -23.57
C THR A 358 34.19 14.81 -23.53
N ASP A 359 34.17 15.62 -22.46
CA ASP A 359 33.27 16.75 -22.36
C ASP A 359 33.70 17.83 -23.37
N GLN A 360 32.90 18.00 -24.42
CA GLN A 360 33.12 19.02 -25.45
C GLN A 360 32.64 20.41 -25.03
N ASN A 361 32.02 20.55 -23.85
CA ASN A 361 31.52 21.83 -23.40
C ASN A 361 32.65 22.80 -23.13
N TRP A 362 33.74 22.36 -22.49
CA TRP A 362 34.93 23.19 -22.26
C TRP A 362 35.66 23.43 -23.59
N ASN A 363 35.99 24.68 -23.91
CA ASN A 363 36.67 25.04 -25.15
C ASN A 363 38.00 24.26 -25.31
N THR A 364 38.33 23.79 -26.52
CA THR A 364 39.55 23.02 -26.83
C THR A 364 40.83 23.84 -26.73
N TYR A 365 40.77 25.17 -26.82
CA TYR A 365 41.91 26.06 -26.57
C TYR A 365 42.21 26.27 -25.07
N SER A 366 41.46 25.60 -24.19
CA SER A 366 41.52 25.76 -22.73
C SER A 366 42.64 24.94 -22.09
N TYR A 367 43.86 25.47 -22.12
CA TYR A 367 45.05 24.78 -21.62
C TYR A 367 45.07 24.59 -20.10
N GLY A 368 44.41 25.42 -19.28
CA GLY A 368 44.58 25.38 -17.83
C GLY A 368 43.81 24.23 -17.17
N ILE A 369 42.48 24.32 -17.16
CA ILE A 369 41.65 23.38 -16.40
C ILE A 369 41.81 21.93 -16.87
N ARG A 370 41.96 21.71 -18.18
CA ARG A 370 42.10 20.39 -18.82
C ARG A 370 43.47 19.73 -18.58
N THR A 371 44.53 20.51 -18.30
CA THR A 371 45.88 19.96 -18.05
C THR A 371 46.23 19.87 -16.57
N GLY A 372 45.36 20.38 -15.69
CA GLY A 372 45.50 20.21 -14.26
C GLY A 372 45.49 18.74 -13.84
N THR A 373 46.25 18.43 -12.79
CA THR A 373 46.40 17.05 -12.30
C THR A 373 45.07 16.54 -11.74
N GLY A 374 44.62 15.37 -12.20
CA GLY A 374 43.35 14.76 -11.78
C GLY A 374 42.15 15.18 -12.63
N PHE A 375 42.35 15.92 -13.72
CA PHE A 375 41.33 16.15 -14.74
C PHE A 375 41.03 14.85 -15.51
N ASN A 376 39.97 14.12 -15.13
CA ASN A 376 39.41 12.99 -15.91
C ASN A 376 38.09 12.47 -15.30
N ASN A 377 37.18 13.33 -14.85
CA ASN A 377 35.90 12.92 -14.23
C ASN A 377 36.03 11.88 -13.09
N THR A 378 37.19 11.77 -12.43
CA THR A 378 37.47 10.68 -11.48
C THR A 378 36.55 10.71 -10.27
N LEU A 379 35.98 11.88 -9.97
CA LEU A 379 35.05 12.11 -8.88
C LEU A 379 33.60 12.16 -9.31
N GLY A 380 33.31 12.08 -10.61
CA GLY A 380 31.96 12.03 -11.15
C GLY A 380 31.09 13.28 -10.98
N LEU A 381 31.51 14.35 -10.30
CA LEU A 381 30.66 15.53 -10.07
C LEU A 381 30.36 16.33 -11.37
N ASN A 382 31.29 16.37 -12.32
CA ASN A 382 31.09 16.96 -13.65
C ASN A 382 30.46 18.38 -13.64
N LEU A 383 31.20 19.38 -13.18
CA LEU A 383 30.80 20.80 -13.27
C LEU A 383 31.07 21.38 -14.67
N GLY A 384 30.18 21.04 -15.62
CA GLY A 384 30.28 21.49 -17.01
C GLY A 384 30.28 23.02 -17.17
N SER A 385 30.96 23.51 -18.20
CA SER A 385 31.11 24.94 -18.50
C SER A 385 29.84 25.58 -19.07
N SER A 386 28.82 25.66 -18.22
CA SER A 386 27.50 26.18 -18.52
C SER A 386 27.48 27.68 -18.82
N GLY A 387 28.55 28.42 -18.48
CA GLY A 387 28.51 29.87 -18.48
C GLY A 387 27.54 30.41 -17.43
N LEU A 388 26.99 31.59 -17.70
CA LEU A 388 26.07 32.31 -16.82
C LEU A 388 25.10 33.18 -17.61
N ARG A 389 24.05 33.64 -16.92
CA ARG A 389 23.27 34.82 -17.31
C ARG A 389 23.62 35.98 -16.39
N GLY A 390 24.12 37.07 -16.98
CA GLY A 390 24.57 38.26 -16.27
C GLY A 390 23.43 39.01 -15.61
N MET A 391 23.79 39.97 -14.75
CA MET A 391 22.82 40.82 -14.05
C MET A 391 22.09 41.78 -14.99
N ASP A 392 22.67 42.08 -16.15
CA ASP A 392 22.06 42.86 -17.24
C ASP A 392 21.32 41.97 -18.26
N GLY A 393 21.09 40.71 -17.90
CA GLY A 393 20.49 39.70 -18.75
C GLY A 393 21.35 39.23 -19.92
N SER A 394 22.63 39.62 -19.96
CA SER A 394 23.56 39.13 -20.98
C SER A 394 23.88 37.65 -20.82
N TYR A 395 24.10 36.94 -21.93
CA TYR A 395 24.52 35.54 -21.92
C TYR A 395 26.03 35.46 -22.13
N GLY A 396 26.74 34.64 -21.35
CA GLY A 396 28.19 34.61 -21.44
C GLY A 396 28.88 33.41 -20.81
N GLY A 397 30.14 33.20 -21.20
CA GLY A 397 31.04 32.26 -20.53
C GLY A 397 30.83 30.79 -20.85
N ARG A 398 29.90 30.40 -21.72
CA ARG A 398 29.78 29.00 -22.17
C ARG A 398 31.10 28.55 -22.79
N GLY A 399 31.56 27.40 -22.34
CA GLY A 399 32.85 26.83 -22.70
C GLY A 399 34.07 27.42 -22.01
N ASN A 400 33.91 28.53 -21.29
CA ASN A 400 35.01 29.23 -20.63
C ASN A 400 34.92 29.24 -19.10
N MET A 401 33.73 29.02 -18.53
CA MET A 401 33.54 28.95 -17.08
C MET A 401 32.37 28.06 -16.69
N ALA A 402 32.43 27.55 -15.47
CA ALA A 402 31.32 26.96 -14.76
C ALA A 402 31.10 27.76 -13.47
N ALA A 403 29.85 27.92 -13.07
CA ALA A 403 29.52 28.48 -11.77
C ALA A 403 28.28 27.77 -11.24
N VAL A 404 28.13 27.72 -9.92
CA VAL A 404 26.95 27.16 -9.27
C VAL A 404 26.60 27.95 -8.02
N TRP A 405 25.32 28.18 -7.80
CA TRP A 405 24.86 28.77 -6.55
C TRP A 405 25.10 27.84 -5.37
N THR A 406 25.39 28.45 -4.22
CA THR A 406 25.27 27.82 -2.90
C THR A 406 24.03 28.37 -2.20
N SER A 407 23.63 27.75 -1.09
CA SER A 407 22.50 28.24 -0.30
C SER A 407 22.81 29.45 0.58
N ALA A 408 24.07 29.91 0.62
CA ALA A 408 24.48 30.96 1.52
C ALA A 408 24.20 32.34 0.92
N GLU A 409 23.47 33.16 1.69
CA GLU A 409 23.19 34.56 1.38
C GLU A 409 24.35 35.47 1.83
N SER A 410 24.55 36.59 1.13
CA SER A 410 25.48 37.66 1.52
C SER A 410 24.87 39.03 1.22
N GLY A 411 23.85 39.41 1.99
CA GLY A 411 23.12 40.67 1.80
C GLY A 411 22.37 40.70 0.46
N ALA A 412 22.67 41.69 -0.39
CA ALA A 412 22.09 41.79 -1.74
C ALA A 412 22.66 40.74 -2.73
N ASN A 413 23.70 40.01 -2.32
CA ASN A 413 24.37 38.99 -3.11
C ASN A 413 24.13 37.60 -2.53
N ALA A 414 24.56 36.59 -3.26
CA ALA A 414 24.63 35.21 -2.79
C ALA A 414 25.99 34.59 -3.12
N TRP A 415 26.37 33.57 -2.35
CA TRP A 415 27.63 32.85 -2.54
C TRP A 415 27.51 31.85 -3.68
N ARG A 416 28.58 31.77 -4.49
CA ARG A 416 28.74 30.75 -5.54
C ARG A 416 30.09 30.05 -5.47
N ARG A 417 30.17 28.92 -6.14
CA ARG A 417 31.43 28.29 -6.56
C ARG A 417 31.61 28.48 -8.06
N GLY A 418 32.86 28.48 -8.53
CA GLY A 418 33.13 28.58 -9.95
C GLY A 418 34.47 28.04 -10.39
N LEU A 419 34.56 27.79 -11.68
CA LEU A 419 35.71 27.26 -12.41
C LEU A 419 35.97 28.14 -13.63
N GLY A 420 37.23 28.25 -14.03
CA GLY A 420 37.64 29.02 -15.21
C GLY A 420 38.51 28.19 -16.15
N TYR A 421 38.37 28.41 -17.45
CA TYR A 421 39.03 27.59 -18.49
C TYR A 421 40.56 27.52 -18.39
N SER A 422 41.19 28.58 -17.88
CA SER A 422 42.64 28.69 -17.72
C SER A 422 43.12 28.40 -16.30
N ILE A 423 42.24 27.98 -15.39
CA ILE A 423 42.53 27.87 -13.96
C ILE A 423 42.20 26.47 -13.44
N THR A 424 43.16 25.85 -12.75
CA THR A 424 43.04 24.50 -12.18
C THR A 424 42.40 24.48 -10.79
N THR A 425 42.28 25.64 -10.17
CA THR A 425 41.79 25.86 -8.80
C THR A 425 40.28 26.15 -8.79
N ILE A 426 39.64 26.14 -7.62
CA ILE A 426 38.22 26.47 -7.46
C ILE A 426 38.05 27.91 -6.93
N TYR A 427 37.09 28.65 -7.48
CA TYR A 427 36.73 30.00 -7.03
C TYR A 427 35.58 29.98 -6.02
N ARG A 428 35.64 30.84 -5.01
CA ARG A 428 34.53 31.19 -4.12
C ARG A 428 34.38 32.70 -4.05
N GLY A 429 33.16 33.17 -4.22
CA GLY A 429 32.84 34.58 -4.14
C GLY A 429 31.34 34.78 -4.17
N THR A 430 30.93 36.04 -4.18
CA THR A 430 29.53 36.44 -4.22
C THR A 430 29.19 37.10 -5.53
N ASP A 431 27.96 36.91 -5.99
CA ASP A 431 27.37 37.63 -7.11
C ASP A 431 25.96 38.10 -6.77
N GLY A 432 25.47 39.12 -7.49
CA GLY A 432 24.11 39.62 -7.32
C GLY A 432 23.09 38.51 -7.55
N LYS A 433 22.07 38.41 -6.69
CA LYS A 433 21.06 37.34 -6.73
C LYS A 433 20.27 37.27 -8.04
N MET A 434 20.21 38.41 -8.74
CA MET A 434 19.62 38.55 -10.07
C MET A 434 20.40 37.83 -11.17
N ALA A 435 21.68 37.47 -10.97
CA ALA A 435 22.42 36.67 -11.94
C ALA A 435 21.85 35.24 -12.05
N GLY A 436 21.96 34.64 -13.23
CA GLY A 436 21.56 33.25 -13.47
C GLY A 436 22.75 32.30 -13.38
N PHE A 437 22.74 31.40 -12.42
CA PHE A 437 23.67 30.28 -12.34
C PHE A 437 22.93 28.94 -12.14
N PRO A 438 23.50 27.81 -12.59
CA PRO A 438 23.00 26.50 -12.24
C PRO A 438 23.08 26.21 -10.75
N VAL A 439 22.35 25.18 -10.34
CA VAL A 439 22.35 24.65 -8.96
C VAL A 439 22.73 23.18 -9.00
N ARG A 440 23.52 22.78 -8.01
CA ARG A 440 23.91 21.40 -7.79
C ARG A 440 23.39 20.96 -6.44
N CYS A 441 22.61 19.88 -6.37
CA CYS A 441 22.02 19.43 -5.10
C CYS A 441 22.87 18.39 -4.39
N ILE A 442 22.75 18.36 -3.06
CA ILE A 442 23.34 17.37 -2.16
C ILE A 442 22.21 16.69 -1.36
N LYS A 443 22.37 15.41 -1.03
CA LYS A 443 21.36 14.64 -0.29
C LYS A 443 21.34 15.04 1.18
N ASP A 444 20.16 15.05 1.79
CA ASP A 444 20.00 15.20 3.23
C ASP A 444 20.68 14.03 3.96
N ASN A 445 21.31 14.35 5.10
CA ASN A 445 21.97 13.39 5.99
C ASN A 445 20.99 12.47 6.70
#